data_AF-A0A5N6P3W9-F1
#
_entry.id   AF-A0A5N6P3W9-F1
#
_cell.length_a   1.000
_cell.length_b   1.000
_cell.length_c   1.000
_cell.angle_alpha   90.00
_cell.angle_beta   90.00
_cell.angle_gamma   90.00
#
_symmetry.space_group_name_H-M   'P 1'
#
loop_
_entity.id
_entity.type
_entity.pdbx_description
1 polymer ?
#
loop_
_entity_poly.entity_id
_entity_poly.type
_entity_poly.pdbx_seq_one_letter_code
_entity_poly.pdbx_strand_id
1 'polypeptide(L)' 'MTWGDFTRMLQEEYCPRNEIKKLDEEFWVHKMVGSETEQYCTRFHELCKLCPGMVTPEYKKIKQFISDYIFKSK' A
#
# COMPACT_ATOMS: atom_id res chain seq x y z
N MET A 1 11.60 28.16 8.58
CA MET A 1 11.08 26.93 7.95
C MET A 1 11.83 25.75 8.55
N THR A 2 11.13 24.80 9.16
CA THR A 2 11.77 23.60 9.73
C THR A 2 11.98 22.54 8.65
N TRP A 3 12.81 21.53 8.91
CA TRP A 3 12.95 20.37 8.03
C TRP A 3 11.61 19.66 7.80
N GLY A 4 10.74 19.61 8.81
CA GLY A 4 9.41 19.04 8.70
C GLY A 4 8.51 19.83 7.75
N ASP A 5 8.52 21.16 7.83
CA ASP A 5 7.75 22.02 6.93
C ASP A 5 8.20 21.88 5.48
N PHE A 6 9.51 21.85 5.25
CA PHE A 6 10.08 21.67 3.92
C PHE A 6 9.71 20.31 3.32
N THR A 7 9.80 19.24 4.12
CA THR A 7 9.42 17.89 3.67
C THR A 7 7.94 17.82 3.32
N ARG A 8 7.06 18.47 4.12
CA ARG A 8 5.63 18.53 3.82
C ARG A 8 5.35 19.28 2.52
N MET A 9 6.01 20.41 2.27
CA MET A 9 5.85 21.16 1.02
C MET A 9 6.25 20.32 -0.20
N LEU A 10 7.35 19.57 -0.11
CA LEU A 10 7.74 18.64 -1.17
C LEU A 10 6.72 17.52 -1.37
N GLN A 11 6.17 16.96 -0.28
CA GLN A 11 5.12 15.94 -0.37
C GLN A 11 3.84 16.50 -1.00
N GLU A 12 3.43 17.72 -0.67
CA GLU A 12 2.22 18.33 -1.24
C GLU A 12 2.37 18.63 -2.75
N GLU A 13 3.56 19.07 -3.17
CA GLU A 13 3.85 19.40 -4.57
C GLU A 13 4.03 18.13 -5.43
N TYR A 14 4.81 17.15 -4.94
CA TYR A 14 5.22 15.98 -5.73
C TYR A 14 4.40 14.72 -5.46
N CYS A 15 3.69 14.65 -4.34
CA CYS A 15 2.82 13.53 -3.98
C CYS A 15 1.37 14.01 -3.83
N PRO A 16 0.75 14.44 -4.95
CA PRO A 16 -0.60 14.99 -4.91
C PRO A 16 -1.57 13.98 -4.31
N ARG A 17 -2.51 14.46 -3.49
CA ARG A 17 -3.46 13.60 -2.75
C ARG A 17 -4.22 12.62 -3.63
N ASN A 18 -4.47 12.97 -4.90
CA ASN A 18 -5.15 12.10 -5.86
C ASN A 18 -4.31 10.87 -6.22
N GLU A 19 -2.99 11.00 -6.35
CA GLU A 19 -2.10 9.87 -6.65
C GLU A 19 -1.96 8.96 -5.43
N ILE A 20 -1.87 9.53 -4.22
CA ILE A 20 -1.94 8.76 -2.96
C ILE A 20 -3.25 7.98 -2.88
N LYS A 21 -4.38 8.63 -3.18
CA LYS A 21 -5.69 7.98 -3.15
C LYS A 21 -5.80 6.83 -4.15
N LYS A 22 -5.26 6.99 -5.37
CA LYS A 22 -5.20 5.89 -6.36
C LYS A 22 -4.37 4.72 -5.83
N LEU A 23 -3.25 4.98 -5.15
CA LEU A 23 -2.43 3.93 -4.56
C LEU A 23 -3.16 3.21 -3.41
N ASP A 24 -3.90 3.93 -2.57
CA ASP A 24 -4.75 3.34 -1.53
C ASP A 24 -5.87 2.48 -2.14
N GLU A 25 -6.51 2.97 -3.22
CA GLU A 25 -7.52 2.22 -3.97
C GLU A 25 -6.92 0.96 -4.60
N GLU A 26 -5.75 1.06 -5.23
CA GLU A 26 -5.01 -0.08 -5.77
C GLU A 26 -4.69 -1.09 -4.67
N PHE A 27 -4.19 -0.64 -3.52
CA PHE A 27 -3.89 -1.49 -2.36
C PHE A 27 -5.13 -2.25 -1.89
N TRP A 28 -6.29 -1.60 -1.85
CA TRP A 28 -7.56 -2.23 -1.42
C TRP A 28 -8.09 -3.28 -2.38
N VAL A 29 -7.93 -3.07 -3.69
CA VAL A 29 -8.43 -4.02 -4.71
C VAL A 29 -7.39 -5.07 -5.08
N HIS A 30 -6.13 -4.90 -4.66
CA HIS A 30 -5.05 -5.82 -4.96
C HIS A 30 -5.30 -7.18 -4.30
N LYS A 31 -5.58 -8.18 -5.12
CA LYS A 31 -5.81 -9.55 -4.68
C LYS A 31 -4.90 -10.49 -5.47
N MET A 32 -4.53 -11.58 -4.83
CA MET A 32 -3.78 -12.64 -5.50
C MET A 32 -4.67 -13.30 -6.56
N VAL A 33 -4.24 -13.31 -7.82
CA VAL A 33 -4.93 -13.99 -8.92
C VAL A 33 -4.12 -15.19 -9.36
N GLY A 34 -4.75 -16.37 -9.42
CA GLY A 34 -4.13 -17.59 -9.92
C GLY A 34 -2.97 -18.12 -9.06
N SER A 35 -1.85 -18.46 -9.71
CA SER A 35 -0.65 -19.05 -9.11
C SER A 35 0.54 -18.09 -9.03
N GLU A 36 0.35 -16.80 -9.31
CA GLU A 36 1.44 -15.82 -9.41
C GLU A 36 1.85 -15.24 -8.05
N THR A 37 2.26 -16.13 -7.13
CA THR A 37 2.59 -15.78 -5.74
C THR A 37 3.74 -14.77 -5.64
N GLU A 38 4.78 -14.93 -6.45
CA GLU A 38 5.96 -14.06 -6.39
C GLU A 38 5.66 -12.64 -6.88
N GLN A 39 4.91 -12.51 -7.97
CA GLN A 39 4.51 -11.21 -8.52
C GLN A 39 3.58 -10.47 -7.56
N TYR A 40 2.61 -11.19 -6.97
CA TYR A 40 1.74 -10.65 -5.93
C TYR A 40 2.54 -10.16 -4.71
N CYS A 41 3.43 -10.99 -4.16
CA CYS A 41 4.24 -10.62 -3.00
C CYS A 41 5.11 -9.39 -3.28
N THR A 42 5.69 -9.32 -4.48
CA THR A 42 6.49 -8.18 -4.92
C THR A 42 5.65 -6.91 -4.96
N ARG A 43 4.51 -6.94 -5.65
CA ARG A 43 3.62 -5.77 -5.76
C ARG A 43 3.03 -5.35 -4.42
N PHE A 44 2.56 -6.30 -3.62
CA PHE A 44 2.07 -6.04 -2.26
C PHE A 44 3.12 -5.35 -1.40
N HIS A 45 4.39 -5.79 -1.49
CA HIS A 45 5.49 -5.19 -0.75
C HIS A 45 5.80 -3.75 -1.21
N GLU A 46 5.74 -3.47 -2.52
CA GLU A 46 5.84 -2.11 -3.05
C GLU A 46 4.72 -1.21 -2.55
N LEU A 47 3.47 -1.68 -2.63
CA LEU A 47 2.30 -0.94 -2.19
C LEU A 47 2.35 -0.64 -0.68
N CYS A 48 2.88 -1.56 0.15
CA CYS A 48 3.14 -1.30 1.57
C CYS A 48 4.12 -0.14 1.82
N LYS A 49 5.13 0.02 0.95
CA LYS A 49 6.11 1.12 1.06
C LYS A 49 5.50 2.45 0.62
N LEU A 50 4.65 2.42 -0.41
CA LEU A 50 4.01 3.61 -0.96
C LEU A 50 2.87 4.11 -0.06
N CYS A 51 2.18 3.21 0.65
CA CYS A 51 1.02 3.53 1.49
C CYS A 51 1.26 3.15 2.96
N PRO A 52 2.25 3.75 3.65
CA PRO A 52 2.61 3.36 5.01
C PRO A 52 1.46 3.55 6.02
N GLY A 53 0.54 4.49 5.77
CA GLY A 53 -0.64 4.71 6.60
C GLY A 53 -1.63 3.53 6.60
N MET A 54 -1.69 2.77 5.52
CA MET A 54 -2.56 1.60 5.40
C MET A 54 -2.03 0.39 6.16
N VAL A 55 -0.70 0.27 6.25
CA VAL A 55 0.00 -0.89 6.82
C VAL A 55 0.51 -0.66 8.23
N THR A 56 0.33 0.55 8.78
CA THR A 56 0.70 0.90 10.15
C THR A 56 -0.55 0.88 11.05
N PRO A 57 -0.52 0.14 12.18
CA PRO A 57 0.58 -0.68 12.71
C PRO A 57 0.72 -2.03 11.99
N GLU A 58 1.86 -2.71 12.16
CA GLU A 58 2.26 -3.91 11.40
C GLU A 58 1.20 -5.02 11.33
N TYR A 59 0.38 -5.21 12.37
CA TYR A 59 -0.71 -6.19 12.34
C TYR A 59 -1.71 -5.98 11.20
N LYS A 60 -1.91 -4.72 10.75
CA LYS A 60 -2.79 -4.41 9.62
C LYS A 60 -2.25 -5.00 8.32
N LYS A 61 -0.94 -4.92 8.11
CA LYS A 61 -0.25 -5.53 6.95
C LYS A 61 -0.49 -7.04 6.90
N ILE A 62 -0.29 -7.71 8.04
CA ILE A 62 -0.48 -9.17 8.15
C ILE A 62 -1.94 -9.54 7.91
N LYS A 63 -2.88 -8.79 8.51
CA LYS A 63 -4.32 -9.00 8.32
C LYS A 63 -4.73 -8.88 6.84
N GLN A 64 -4.24 -7.85 6.15
CA GLN A 64 -4.51 -7.65 4.73
C GLN A 64 -3.97 -8.82 3.90
N PHE A 65 -2.69 -9.16 4.09
CA PHE A 65 -2.06 -10.26 3.36
C PHE A 65 -2.80 -11.59 3.53
N ILE A 66 -3.22 -11.91 4.76
CA ILE A 66 -4.00 -13.12 5.05
C ILE A 66 -5.38 -13.04 4.41
N SER A 67 -6.06 -11.90 4.49
CA SER A 67 -7.38 -11.69 3.85
C SER A 67 -7.31 -11.99 2.36
N ASP A 68 -6.34 -11.39 1.67
CA ASP A 68 -6.18 -11.53 0.21
C ASP A 68 -5.77 -12.96 -0.18
N TYR A 69 -4.99 -13.65 0.66
CA TYR A 69 -4.63 -15.04 0.46
C TYR A 69 -5.81 -16.01 0.71
N ILE A 70 -6.63 -15.77 1.74
CA ILE A 70 -7.78 -16.62 2.10
C ILE A 70 -8.91 -16.53 1.07
N PHE A 71 -9.09 -15.38 0.39
CA PHE A 71 -10.08 -15.25 -0.69
C PHE A 71 -9.89 -16.27 -1.84
N LYS A 72 -8.73 -16.92 -1.95
CA LYS A 72 -8.46 -18.02 -2.89
C LYS A 72 -8.99 -19.38 -2.43
N SER A 73 -9.15 -19.61 -1.13
CA SER A 73 -9.46 -20.93 -0.55
C SER A 73 -10.95 -21.24 -0.46
N LYS A 74 -11.81 -20.41 -1.04
CA LYS A 74 -13.27 -20.54 -1.01
C LYS A 74 -13.84 -20.32 -2.39
#